data_AF-A0A3D2R6V1-F1
#
_entry.id   AF-A0A3D2R6V1-F1
#
_cell.length_a   1.000
_cell.length_b   1.000
_cell.length_c   1.000
_cell.angle_alpha   90.00
_cell.angle_beta   90.00
_cell.angle_gamma   90.00
#
_symmetry.space_group_name_H-M   'P 1'
#
loop_
_entity.id
_entity.type
_entity.pdbx_description
1 polymer ?
#
loop_
_entity_poly.entity_id
_entity_poly.type
_entity_poly.pdbx_seq_one_letter_code
_entity_poly.pdbx_strand_id
1 'polypeptide(L)' 'MDHKENFYKYQAQTTPHPLGLVVDHASGSYIYDHLGTAHLDFVAG' A
#
# COMPACT_ATOMS: atom_id res chain seq x y z
N MET A 1 4.09 -16.81 1.90
CA MET A 1 4.07 -16.03 3.16
C MET A 1 3.09 -14.89 2.96
N ASP A 2 2.29 -14.57 3.97
CA ASP A 2 1.19 -13.61 3.85
C ASP A 2 1.72 -12.16 3.74
N HIS A 3 1.19 -11.38 2.79
CA HIS A 3 1.58 -9.98 2.58
C HIS A 3 1.29 -9.11 3.81
N LYS A 4 0.23 -9.44 4.54
CA LYS A 4 -0.15 -8.73 5.76
C LYS A 4 0.83 -8.97 6.91
N GLU A 5 1.29 -10.22 7.08
CA GLU A 5 2.32 -10.55 8.08
C GLU A 5 3.63 -9.82 7.80
N ASN A 6 4.05 -9.74 6.54
CA ASN A 6 5.25 -9.01 6.14
C ASN A 6 5.10 -7.50 6.38
N PHE A 7 3.94 -6.92 6.12
CA PHE A 7 3.66 -5.51 6.40
C PHE A 7 3.89 -5.22 7.89
N TYR A 8 3.30 -5.99 8.81
CA TYR A 8 3.49 -5.78 10.24
C TYR A 8 4.91 -6.09 10.74
N LYS A 9 5.63 -6.98 10.05
CA LYS A 9 7.00 -7.37 10.42
C LYS A 9 8.03 -6.31 10.02
N TYR A 10 7.89 -5.73 8.84
CA TYR A 10 8.92 -4.87 8.23
C TYR A 10 8.55 -3.39 8.24
N GLN A 11 7.26 -3.04 8.28
CA GLN A 11 6.80 -1.67 8.25
C GLN A 11 6.29 -1.27 9.64
N ALA A 12 6.88 -0.22 10.21
CA ALA A 12 6.40 0.34 11.47
C ALA A 12 5.00 0.96 11.25
N GLN A 13 4.06 0.61 12.12
CA GLN A 13 2.70 1.15 12.08
C GLN A 13 2.70 2.63 12.52
N THR A 14 2.43 3.54 11.59
CA THR A 14 2.40 5.00 11.85
C THR A 14 0.99 5.52 12.20
N THR A 15 -0.06 4.72 12.02
CA THR A 15 -1.45 5.07 12.37
C THR A 15 -2.12 3.89 13.10
N PRO A 16 -3.13 4.11 13.95
CA PRO A 16 -3.83 3.00 14.65
C PRO A 16 -4.52 1.99 13.71
N HIS A 17 -4.82 2.40 12.48
CA HIS A 17 -5.51 1.58 11.47
C HIS A 17 -4.79 1.74 10.11
N PRO A 18 -3.66 1.06 9.91
CA PRO A 18 -2.94 1.13 8.64
C PRO A 18 -3.79 0.50 7.53
N LEU A 19 -3.80 1.15 6.37
CA LEU A 19 -4.65 0.77 5.22
C LEU A 19 -4.33 -0.65 4.70
N GLY A 20 -3.11 -1.15 4.94
CA GLY A 20 -2.70 -2.51 4.52
C GLY A 20 -2.75 -2.71 3.01
N LEU A 21 -2.57 -1.63 2.24
CA LEU A 21 -2.64 -1.65 0.78
C LEU A 21 -1.39 -2.32 0.20
N VAL A 22 -1.60 -3.43 -0.52
CA VAL A 22 -0.53 -4.11 -1.27
C VAL A 22 -0.46 -3.52 -2.66
N VAL A 23 0.56 -2.70 -2.88
CA VAL A 23 0.85 -2.04 -4.16
C VAL A 23 1.54 -3.01 -5.11
N ASP A 24 1.04 -3.10 -6.34
CA ASP A 24 1.66 -3.83 -7.43
C ASP A 24 2.59 -2.90 -8.25
N HIS A 25 2.04 -1.79 -8.77
CA HIS A 25 2.82 -0.80 -9.51
C HIS A 25 2.24 0.61 -9.38
N ALA A 26 2.98 1.62 -9.82
CA ALA A 26 2.54 3.01 -9.88
C ALA A 26 2.69 3.54 -11.31
N SER A 27 1.76 4.40 -11.74
CA SER A 27 1.81 5.06 -13.04
C SER A 27 1.19 6.46 -12.94
N GLY A 28 1.99 7.49 -13.24
CA GLY A 28 1.62 8.88 -13.00
C GLY A 28 1.34 9.14 -11.53
N SER A 29 0.19 9.75 -11.22
CA SER A 29 -0.27 10.02 -9.85
C SER A 29 -1.07 8.86 -9.23
N TYR A 30 -1.09 7.68 -9.86
CA TYR A 30 -1.90 6.56 -9.42
C TYR A 30 -1.03 5.39 -8.94
N ILE A 31 -1.51 4.75 -7.88
CA ILE A 31 -1.01 3.50 -7.34
C ILE A 31 -2.03 2.40 -7.65
N TYR A 32 -1.56 1.27 -8.14
CA TYR A 32 -2.39 0.13 -8.49
C TYR A 32 -2.15 -0.98 -7.47
N ASP A 33 -3.23 -1.51 -6.90
CA ASP A 33 -3.14 -2.69 -6.05
C ASP A 33 -3.08 -3.99 -6.86
N HIS A 34 -2.80 -5.09 -6.18
CA HIS A 34 -2.75 -6.43 -6.78
C HIS A 34 -4.08 -6.92 -7.40
N LEU A 35 -5.20 -6.23 -7.15
CA LEU A 35 -6.49 -6.50 -7.79
C LEU A 35 -6.70 -5.62 -9.04
N GLY A 36 -5.75 -4.74 -9.37
CA GLY A 36 -5.81 -3.80 -10.48
C GLY A 36 -6.60 -2.53 -10.17
N THR A 37 -7.00 -2.30 -8.91
CA THR A 37 -7.72 -1.08 -8.52
C THR A 37 -6.75 0.09 -8.46
N ALA A 38 -7.09 1.18 -9.13
CA ALA A 38 -6.32 2.40 -9.12
C ALA A 38 -6.71 3.29 -7.93
N HIS A 39 -5.71 3.73 -7.18
CA HIS A 39 -5.82 4.66 -6.04
C HIS A 39 -5.04 5.93 -6.37
N LEU A 40 -5.69 7.09 -6.29
CA LEU A 40 -5.03 8.37 -6.50
C LEU A 40 -4.13 8.68 -5.29
N ASP A 41 -2.84 8.89 -5.55
CA ASP A 41 -1.87 9.20 -4.52
C ASP A 41 -1.89 10.69 -4.17
N PHE A 42 -2.40 10.99 -2.96
CA PHE A 42 -2.40 12.34 -2.37
C PHE A 42 -1.28 12.55 -1.33
N VAL A 43 -0.47 11.53 -1.09
CA VAL A 43 0.65 11.59 -0.14
C VAL A 43 1.95 11.95 -0.85
N ALA A 44 2.03 11.69 -2.16
CA ALA A 44 3.10 12.06 -3.10
C ALA A 44 4.26 12.91 -2.51
N GLY A 45 5.14 12.24 -1.76
CA GLY A 45 6.49 12.72 -1.36
C GLY A 45 6.54 13.91 -0.41
#